data_AF-A0A183ANU6-F1
#
_entry.id   AF-A0A183ANU6-F1
#
_cell.length_a   1.000
_cell.length_b   1.000
_cell.length_c   1.000
_cell.angle_alpha   90.00
_cell.angle_beta   90.00
_cell.angle_gamma   90.00
#
_symmetry.space_group_name_H-M   'P 1'
#
loop_
_entity.id
_entity.type
_entity.pdbx_description
1 polymer ?
#
loop_
_entity_poly.entity_id
_entity_poly.type
_entity_poly.pdbx_seq_one_letter_code
_entity_poly.pdbx_strand_id
1 'polypeptide(L)'
;MLRNPNQGIREFIFDLLTEVAKCDFGDLLDMQLGDRLIAGINNTVLKTELLKLSNPTFKDVRTHCEQYQNIRAATSSMPSTIESTAMFNSLKK
;
A
#
# COMPACT_ATOMS: atom_id res chain seq x y z
N MET A 1 -3.71 16.24 -0.28
CA MET A 1 -3.55 15.66 1.07
C MET A 1 -2.40 14.65 1.00
N LEU A 2 -1.55 14.60 2.01
CA LEU A 2 -0.45 13.64 2.09
C LEU A 2 -0.74 12.67 3.23
N ARG A 3 -0.55 11.37 3.01
CA ARG A 3 -0.80 10.34 4.02
C ARG A 3 0.20 10.49 5.17
N ASN A 4 -0.28 10.56 6.41
CA ASN A 4 0.62 10.52 7.56
C ASN A 4 1.34 9.15 7.64
N PRO A 5 2.66 9.08 7.95
CA PRO A 5 3.37 7.81 8.05
C PRO A 5 2.70 6.76 8.94
N ASN A 6 2.08 7.20 10.05
CA ASN A 6 1.44 6.34 11.05
C ASN A 6 -0.02 6.01 10.73
N GLN A 7 -0.66 6.74 9.81
CA GLN A 7 -2.05 6.51 9.41
C GLN A 7 -2.16 5.21 8.62
N GLY A 8 -3.29 4.49 8.71
CA GLY A 8 -3.53 3.32 7.85
C GLY A 8 -3.82 3.70 6.40
N ILE A 9 -3.59 2.81 5.41
CA ILE A 9 -3.99 3.10 4.02
C ILE A 9 -5.52 3.20 3.88
N ARG A 10 -6.27 2.34 4.58
CA ARG A 10 -7.73 2.35 4.57
C ARG A 10 -8.30 3.62 5.18
N GLU A 11 -7.72 4.06 6.29
CA GLU A 11 -8.07 5.31 6.95
C GLU A 11 -7.76 6.51 6.05
N PHE A 12 -6.58 6.53 5.43
CA PHE A 12 -6.23 7.56 4.46
C PHE A 12 -7.19 7.62 3.25
N ILE A 13 -7.58 6.46 2.72
CA ILE A 13 -8.57 6.39 1.63
C ILE A 13 -9.92 6.95 2.09
N PHE A 14 -10.34 6.65 3.32
CA PHE A 14 -11.58 7.16 3.87
C PHE A 14 -11.56 8.70 4.02
N ASP A 15 -10.47 9.25 4.56
CA ASP A 15 -10.29 10.70 4.66
C ASP A 15 -10.27 11.36 3.28
N LEU A 16 -9.57 10.74 2.33
CA LEU A 16 -9.54 11.20 0.94
C LEU A 16 -10.97 11.27 0.38
N LEU A 17 -11.75 10.19 0.48
CA LEU A 17 -13.13 10.15 0.00
C LEU A 17 -14.00 11.23 0.66
N THR A 18 -13.82 11.47 1.96
CA THR A 18 -14.54 12.50 2.70
C THR A 18 -14.22 13.91 2.18
N GLU A 19 -12.96 14.17 1.83
CA GLU A 19 -12.57 15.46 1.23
C GLU A 19 -13.07 15.60 -0.20
N VAL A 20 -13.01 14.53 -0.99
CA VAL A 20 -13.41 14.54 -2.41
C VAL A 20 -14.93 14.65 -2.55
N ALA A 21 -15.72 14.14 -1.58
CA ALA A 21 -17.18 14.24 -1.54
C ALA A 21 -17.71 15.68 -1.45
N LYS A 22 -16.86 16.64 -1.06
CA LYS A 22 -17.19 18.07 -1.02
C LYS A 22 -17.07 18.76 -2.38
N CYS A 23 -16.54 18.07 -3.39
CA CYS A 23 -16.24 18.63 -4.69
C CYS A 23 -17.09 17.95 -5.76
N ASP A 24 -17.51 18.73 -6.75
CA ASP A 24 -18.17 18.19 -7.95
C ASP A 24 -17.11 17.91 -9.03
N PHE A 25 -16.84 16.63 -9.26
CA PHE A 25 -15.93 16.17 -10.31
C PHE A 25 -16.65 15.60 -11.53
N GLY A 26 -17.98 15.45 -11.48
CA GLY A 26 -18.75 14.75 -12.51
C GLY A 26 -18.08 13.44 -12.95
N ASP A 27 -17.90 13.30 -14.25
CA ASP A 27 -17.32 12.10 -14.88
C ASP A 27 -15.82 11.90 -14.58
N LEU A 28 -15.14 12.91 -14.02
CA LEU A 28 -13.72 12.82 -13.66
C LEU A 28 -13.47 12.27 -12.25
N LEU A 29 -14.53 11.92 -11.51
CA LEU A 29 -14.42 11.48 -10.11
C LEU A 29 -13.45 10.31 -9.94
N ASP A 30 -13.53 9.28 -10.78
CA ASP A 30 -12.68 8.08 -10.67
C ASP A 30 -11.19 8.42 -10.90
N MET A 31 -10.91 9.19 -11.96
CA MET A 31 -9.56 9.65 -12.29
C MET A 31 -8.98 10.53 -11.17
N GLN A 32 -9.75 11.50 -10.68
CA GLN A 32 -9.32 12.40 -9.61
C GLN A 32 -9.05 11.66 -8.29
N LEU A 33 -9.84 10.63 -7.97
CA LEU A 33 -9.60 9.80 -6.80
C LEU A 33 -8.31 8.98 -6.94
N GLY A 34 -8.09 8.37 -8.10
CA GLY A 34 -6.86 7.65 -8.42
C GLY A 34 -5.61 8.53 -8.30
N ASP A 35 -5.61 9.68 -8.98
CA ASP A 35 -4.48 10.60 -8.99
C ASP A 35 -4.16 11.14 -7.59
N ARG A 36 -5.19 11.53 -6.82
CA ARG A 36 -4.99 12.03 -5.46
C ARG A 36 -4.52 10.95 -4.51
N LEU A 37 -4.99 9.72 -4.66
CA LEU A 37 -4.51 8.57 -3.88
C LEU A 37 -3.02 8.32 -4.16
N ILE A 38 -2.62 8.27 -5.44
CA ILE A 38 -1.21 8.10 -5.84
C ILE A 38 -0.36 9.25 -5.29
N ALA A 39 -0.78 10.50 -5.51
CA ALA A 39 -0.04 11.68 -5.05
C ALA A 39 0.15 11.69 -3.52
N GLY A 40 -0.89 11.29 -2.78
CA GLY A 40 -0.90 11.26 -1.32
C GLY A 40 -0.06 10.16 -0.68
N ILE A 41 0.38 9.15 -1.44
CA ILE A 41 1.25 8.08 -0.92
C ILE A 41 2.68 8.58 -0.75
N ASN A 42 3.22 8.41 0.47
CA ASN A 42 4.61 8.75 0.79
C ASN A 42 5.63 7.69 0.40
N ASN A 43 5.20 6.44 0.22
CA ASN A 43 6.09 5.35 -0.15
C ASN A 43 6.45 5.45 -1.63
N THR A 44 7.72 5.72 -1.92
CA THR A 44 8.23 5.93 -3.29
C THR A 44 8.17 4.67 -4.15
N VAL A 45 8.40 3.49 -3.55
CA VAL A 45 8.33 2.20 -4.24
C VAL A 45 6.90 1.92 -4.71
N LEU A 46 5.94 1.98 -3.79
CA LEU A 46 4.52 1.81 -4.09
C LEU A 46 4.03 2.83 -5.13
N LYS A 47 4.41 4.10 -4.97
CA LYS A 47 4.06 5.16 -5.94
C LYS A 47 4.60 4.83 -7.34
N THR A 48 5.84 4.34 -7.44
CA THR A 48 6.45 3.96 -8.72
C THR A 48 5.74 2.75 -9.36
N GLU A 49 5.30 1.78 -8.57
CA GLU A 49 4.51 0.65 -9.07
C GLU A 49 3.15 1.10 -9.62
N LEU A 50 2.46 1.97 -8.89
CA LEU A 50 1.16 2.51 -9.31
C LEU A 50 1.27 3.32 -10.61
N LEU A 51 2.34 4.10 -10.78
CA LEU A 51 2.59 4.88 -12.00
C LEU A 51 2.91 4.01 -13.23
N LYS A 52 3.21 2.73 -13.06
CA LYS A 52 3.40 1.77 -14.17
C LYS A 52 2.09 1.16 -14.67
N LEU A 53 1.00 1.33 -13.93
CA LEU A 53 -0.31 0.84 -14.35
C LEU A 53 -0.79 1.68 -15.55
N SER A 54 -1.34 1.01 -16.57
CA SER A 54 -1.90 1.69 -17.73
C SER A 54 -3.34 2.08 -17.44
N ASN A 55 -3.61 3.40 -17.34
CA ASN A 55 -4.93 3.99 -17.09
C ASN A 55 -5.71 3.27 -15.96
N PRO A 56 -5.13 3.17 -14.75
CA PRO A 56 -5.78 2.45 -13.66
C PRO A 56 -7.06 3.17 -13.23
N THR A 57 -8.12 2.40 -12.94
CA THR A 57 -9.28 2.94 -12.24
C THR A 57 -8.94 3.20 -10.78
N PHE A 58 -9.75 4.01 -10.08
CA PHE A 58 -9.56 4.20 -8.63
C PHE A 58 -9.57 2.87 -7.86
N LYS A 59 -10.41 1.93 -8.29
CA LYS A 59 -10.49 0.58 -7.69
C LYS A 59 -9.15 -0.15 -7.80
N ASP A 60 -8.50 -0.10 -8.96
CA ASP A 60 -7.22 -0.76 -9.19
C ASP A 60 -6.13 -0.19 -8.27
N VAL A 61 -6.03 1.15 -8.22
CA VAL A 61 -5.09 1.85 -7.34
C VAL A 61 -5.34 1.47 -5.88
N ARG A 62 -6.61 1.50 -5.44
CA ARG A 62 -7.02 1.15 -4.07
C ARG A 62 -6.60 -0.28 -3.72
N THR A 63 -6.94 -1.25 -4.56
CA THR A 63 -6.63 -2.66 -4.30
C THR A 63 -5.12 -2.88 -4.19
N HIS A 64 -4.33 -2.30 -5.09
CA HIS A 64 -2.86 -2.41 -5.05
C HIS A 64 -2.28 -1.82 -3.76
N CYS A 65 -2.80 -0.68 -3.31
CA CYS A 65 -2.38 -0.05 -2.06
C CYS A 65 -2.72 -0.89 -0.82
N GLU A 66 -3.92 -1.47 -0.76
CA GLU A 66 -4.33 -2.34 0.34
C GLU A 66 -3.51 -3.63 0.39
N GLN A 67 -3.22 -4.23 -0.78
CA GLN A 67 -2.37 -5.43 -0.88
C GLN A 67 -0.94 -5.16 -0.42
N TYR A 68 -0.33 -4.04 -0.85
CA TYR A 68 1.02 -3.66 -0.44
C TYR A 68 1.15 -3.56 1.09
N GLN A 69 0.16 -2.95 1.76
CA GLN A 69 0.18 -2.84 3.22
C GLN A 69 0.02 -4.19 3.92
N ASN A 70 -0.82 -5.08 3.40
CA ASN A 70 -0.99 -6.43 3.95
C ASN A 70 0.29 -7.27 3.83
N ILE A 71 0.96 -7.23 2.67
CA ILE A 71 2.23 -7.92 2.46
C ILE A 71 3.29 -7.38 3.42
N ARG A 72 3.43 -6.04 3.51
CA ARG A 72 4.39 -5.41 4.43
C ARG A 72 4.13 -5.78 5.89
N ALA A 73 2.86 -5.83 6.31
CA ALA A 73 2.49 -6.25 7.65
C ALA A 73 2.86 -7.72 7.90
N ALA A 74 2.59 -8.62 6.95
CA ALA A 74 2.95 -10.03 7.05
C ALA A 74 4.48 -10.25 7.11
N THR A 75 5.25 -9.54 6.29
CA THR A 75 6.72 -9.62 6.31
C THR A 75 7.34 -9.01 7.57
N SER A 76 6.71 -7.98 8.13
CA SER A 76 7.17 -7.37 9.40
C SER A 76 6.79 -8.20 10.63
N SER A 77 5.82 -9.11 10.50
CA SER A 77 5.32 -9.95 11.59
C SER A 77 6.01 -11.32 11.65
N MET A 78 6.85 -11.66 10.67
CA MET A 78 7.69 -12.85 10.77
C MET A 78 8.85 -12.54 11.73
N PRO A 79 8.95 -13.19 12.91
CA PRO A 79 10.21 -13.20 13.62
C PRO A 79 11.21 -13.87 12.67
N SER A 80 12.38 -13.28 12.48
CA SER A 80 13.48 -13.99 11.85
C SER A 80 13.89 -15.14 12.77
N THR A 81 13.15 -16.24 12.73
CA THR A 81 13.65 -17.54 13.20
C THR A 81 14.69 -17.95 12.17
N ILE A 82 15.87 -17.37 12.34
CA ILE A 82 17.09 -18.01 11.85
C ILE A 82 17.15 -19.29 12.66
N GLU A 83 16.61 -20.36 12.09
CA GLU A 83 16.79 -21.70 12.60
C GLU A 83 18.29 -21.95 12.74
N SER A 84 18.68 -22.27 13.98
CA SER A 84 19.98 -22.78 14.37
C SER A 84 20.47 -23.86 13.39
N THR A 85 21.23 -23.46 12.37
CA THR A 85 22.09 -24.37 11.59
C THR A 85 23.37 -24.67 12.38
N ALA A 86 23.19 -25.07 13.64
CA ALA A 86 24.25 -25.53 14.55
C ALA A 86 23.96 -26.93 15.13
N MET A 87 22.92 -27.63 14.64
CA MET A 87 22.61 -29.00 15.04
C MET A 87 22.95 -30.06 13.97
N PHE A 88 23.80 -29.74 12.97
CA PHE A 88 24.13 -30.70 11.89
C PHE A 88 25.49 -31.41 12.00
N ASN A 89 26.28 -31.27 13.08
CA ASN A 89 27.62 -31.90 13.15
C ASN A 89 27.94 -32.69 14.44
N SER A 90 27.02 -33.52 14.96
CA SER A 90 27.41 -34.50 16.01
C SER A 90 26.75 -35.88 15.94
N LEU A 91 26.17 -36.26 14.80
CA LEU A 91 25.79 -37.66 14.54
C LEU A 91 26.32 -38.15 13.18
N LYS A 92 27.64 -38.04 13.01
CA LYS A 92 28.38 -38.82 12.01
C LYS A 92 29.51 -39.56 12.74
N LYS A 93 29.15 -40.76 13.19
CA LYS A 93 29.98 -41.89 13.66
C LYS A 93 30.70 -41.74 14.99
#